data_AF-A0A0R3F8R5-F1
#
_entry.id   AF-A0A0R3F8R5-F1
#
_cell.length_a   1.000
_cell.length_b   1.000
_cell.length_c   1.000
_cell.angle_alpha   90.00
_cell.angle_beta   90.00
_cell.angle_gamma   90.00
#
_symmetry.space_group_name_H-M   'P 1'
#
loop_
_entity.id
_entity.type
_entity.pdbx_description
1 polymer ?
#
loop_
_entity_poly.entity_id
_entity_poly.type
_entity_poly.pdbx_seq_one_letter_code
_entity_poly.pdbx_strand_id
1 'polypeptide(L)'
;MAKAKFERTKPHVNIGTIGHVDHGKTTLTAAITKVLHDKYPDLNEASAFDQIDNAPEEKARGITINISHVEYQTEKRHYAHVDAPGHADYIKNMITGAAQMDGAILVVAATDGPMPQTREHVLLARQVGVPYILVALNKSDMVDDEELLELVEMEVRELLSSQDFDGDNAPVVRVSALKALEGDAEWGKTVADLMDAVDESIPDPVRETDKPFLMPVEDVFTITGRGTVVTGRVERGVINVNEDVEIVGIKDTTTKTTVTGVEMFRKLLDQGQAGDNVGLLVRGVKREDVERGQVVVKPGTTTPHTEFEGSVYILSKDEGGRHTPFFNNYRPQFYFRTTDVTGVVTLPEGTEMVMPGDNTDISVKLIQPVAMDEGLRFAIREGGRTVGAGRVTKILK
;
A
#
# COMPACT_ATOMS: atom_id res chain seq x y z
N MET A 1 -1.47 5.67 -32.13
CA MET A 1 -1.34 7.06 -31.63
C MET A 1 -0.05 7.13 -30.81
N ALA A 2 0.70 8.22 -30.88
CA ALA A 2 1.85 8.40 -29.99
C ALA A 2 1.35 8.41 -28.54
N LYS A 3 2.04 7.72 -27.62
CA LYS A 3 1.71 7.78 -26.19
C LYS A 3 1.93 9.20 -25.69
N ALA A 4 1.00 9.71 -24.89
CA ALA A 4 1.13 11.02 -24.26
C ALA A 4 2.37 11.05 -23.35
N LYS A 5 2.98 12.22 -23.19
CA LYS A 5 4.07 12.45 -22.24
C LYS A 5 3.47 12.89 -20.91
N PHE A 6 3.98 12.35 -19.80
CA PHE A 6 3.57 12.80 -18.47
C PHE A 6 4.26 14.13 -18.15
N GLU A 7 3.48 15.13 -17.77
CA GLU A 7 4.00 16.45 -17.38
C GLU A 7 3.91 16.62 -15.87
N ARG A 8 5.07 16.74 -15.20
CA ARG A 8 5.16 16.98 -13.75
C ARG A 8 4.86 18.45 -13.43
N THR A 9 3.60 18.84 -13.46
CA THR A 9 3.16 20.22 -13.17
C THR A 9 2.72 20.43 -11.72
N LYS A 10 2.38 19.36 -11.01
CA LYS A 10 1.87 19.38 -9.62
C LYS A 10 2.65 18.39 -8.74
N PRO A 11 2.67 18.58 -7.41
CA PRO A 11 3.17 17.57 -6.49
C PRO A 11 2.42 16.25 -6.65
N HIS A 12 3.17 15.14 -6.66
CA HIS A 12 2.63 13.79 -6.80
C HIS A 12 2.53 13.09 -5.44
N VAL A 13 1.32 12.66 -5.08
CA VAL A 13 1.02 12.00 -3.81
C VAL A 13 0.34 10.66 -4.07
N ASN A 14 0.81 9.62 -3.39
CA ASN A 14 0.17 8.31 -3.42
C ASN A 14 -0.82 8.22 -2.27
N ILE A 15 -2.08 7.95 -2.57
CA ILE A 15 -3.10 7.70 -1.56
C ILE A 15 -3.78 6.37 -1.82
N GLY A 16 -4.61 5.91 -0.90
CA GLY A 16 -5.41 4.73 -1.16
C GLY A 16 -6.51 4.51 -0.14
N THR A 17 -7.49 3.70 -0.52
CA THR A 17 -8.61 3.32 0.33
C THR A 17 -8.28 2.05 1.12
N ILE A 18 -8.49 2.10 2.43
CA ILE A 18 -8.37 0.95 3.33
C ILE A 18 -9.63 0.85 4.20
N GLY A 19 -9.88 -0.31 4.81
CA GLY A 19 -11.04 -0.55 5.66
C GLY A 19 -11.70 -1.90 5.39
N HIS A 20 -12.71 -2.21 6.20
CA HIS A 20 -13.41 -3.50 6.17
C HIS A 20 -14.09 -3.80 4.82
N VAL A 21 -14.34 -5.10 4.58
CA VAL A 21 -15.13 -5.56 3.42
C VAL A 21 -16.50 -4.88 3.42
N ASP A 22 -17.05 -4.62 2.24
CA ASP A 22 -18.37 -4.00 2.04
C ASP A 22 -18.60 -2.59 2.61
N HIS A 23 -17.57 -1.95 3.18
CA HIS A 23 -17.65 -0.54 3.60
C HIS A 23 -17.64 0.45 2.40
N GLY A 24 -17.42 -0.03 1.17
CA GLY A 24 -17.55 0.77 -0.05
C GLY A 24 -16.28 1.46 -0.54
N LYS A 25 -15.09 0.87 -0.31
CA LYS A 25 -13.79 1.38 -0.79
C LYS A 25 -13.78 1.64 -2.30
N THR A 26 -14.06 0.61 -3.10
CA THR A 26 -14.06 0.70 -4.57
C THR A 26 -15.13 1.66 -5.10
N THR A 27 -16.32 1.66 -4.46
CA THR A 27 -17.37 2.64 -4.78
C THR A 27 -16.90 4.06 -4.52
N LEU A 28 -16.20 4.30 -3.41
CA LEU A 28 -15.64 5.62 -3.10
C LEU A 28 -14.55 6.02 -4.11
N THR A 29 -13.64 5.10 -4.46
CA THR A 29 -12.62 5.34 -5.48
C THR A 29 -13.24 5.76 -6.81
N ALA A 30 -14.29 5.05 -7.26
CA ALA A 30 -15.02 5.44 -8.47
C ALA A 30 -15.74 6.79 -8.31
N ALA A 31 -16.39 7.04 -7.18
CA ALA A 31 -17.08 8.31 -6.90
C ALA A 31 -16.10 9.48 -6.95
N ILE A 32 -14.89 9.36 -6.39
CA ILE A 32 -13.85 10.38 -6.44
C ILE A 32 -13.49 10.70 -7.89
N THR A 33 -13.21 9.68 -8.72
CA THR A 33 -12.87 9.92 -10.14
C THR A 33 -13.99 10.63 -10.89
N LYS A 34 -15.24 10.22 -10.68
CA LYS A 34 -16.41 10.83 -11.32
C LYS A 34 -16.60 12.28 -10.86
N VAL A 35 -16.59 12.53 -9.55
CA VAL A 35 -16.79 13.87 -8.98
C VAL A 35 -15.69 14.83 -9.44
N LEU A 36 -14.43 14.39 -9.46
CA LEU A 36 -13.32 15.20 -9.95
C LEU A 36 -13.34 15.41 -11.46
N HIS A 37 -13.85 14.44 -12.24
CA HIS A 37 -14.11 14.64 -13.67
C HIS A 37 -15.24 15.66 -13.90
N ASP A 38 -16.35 15.52 -13.19
CA ASP A 38 -17.50 16.43 -13.33
C ASP A 38 -17.13 17.86 -12.88
N LYS A 39 -16.27 18.01 -11.85
CA LYS A 39 -15.77 19.32 -11.36
C LYS A 39 -14.66 19.89 -12.24
N TYR A 40 -13.74 19.06 -12.73
CA TYR A 40 -12.55 19.45 -13.49
C TYR A 40 -12.35 18.57 -14.75
N PRO A 41 -13.21 18.70 -15.78
CA PRO A 41 -13.22 17.79 -16.94
C PRO A 41 -11.95 17.85 -17.78
N ASP A 42 -11.25 18.99 -17.79
CA ASP A 42 -9.99 19.16 -18.52
C ASP A 42 -8.78 18.56 -17.80
N LEU A 43 -8.89 18.27 -16.49
CA LEU A 43 -7.82 17.70 -15.67
C LEU A 43 -7.93 16.19 -15.52
N ASN A 44 -9.14 15.65 -15.61
CA ASN A 44 -9.46 14.27 -15.25
C ASN A 44 -10.21 13.56 -16.38
N GLU A 45 -9.77 12.35 -16.74
CA GLU A 45 -10.49 11.51 -17.70
C GLU A 45 -11.71 10.86 -17.02
N ALA A 46 -12.79 10.68 -17.80
CA ALA A 46 -13.96 9.96 -17.33
C ALA A 46 -13.60 8.48 -17.06
N SER A 47 -13.70 8.06 -15.81
CA SER A 47 -13.45 6.68 -15.40
C SER A 47 -14.78 5.98 -15.06
N ALA A 48 -15.00 4.79 -15.60
CA ALA A 48 -16.18 3.98 -15.28
C ALA A 48 -15.85 3.01 -14.12
N PHE A 49 -16.80 2.82 -13.19
CA PHE A 49 -16.69 1.90 -12.05
C PHE A 49 -16.16 0.51 -12.45
N ASP A 50 -16.62 -0.02 -13.59
CA ASP A 50 -16.22 -1.33 -14.13
C ASP A 50 -14.74 -1.48 -14.52
N GLN A 51 -13.97 -0.38 -14.49
CA GLN A 51 -12.54 -0.38 -14.80
C GLN A 51 -11.66 -0.68 -13.57
N ILE A 52 -12.20 -0.49 -12.35
CA ILE A 52 -11.45 -0.68 -11.10
C ILE A 52 -11.49 -2.17 -10.69
N ASP A 53 -12.68 -2.73 -10.47
CA ASP A 53 -12.92 -4.18 -10.27
C ASP A 53 -13.12 -4.87 -11.63
N ASN A 54 -12.02 -5.03 -12.37
CA ASN A 54 -12.07 -5.51 -13.74
C ASN A 54 -11.85 -7.03 -13.88
N ALA A 55 -11.34 -7.73 -12.86
CA ALA A 55 -11.06 -9.14 -12.97
C ALA A 55 -12.36 -9.97 -12.98
N PRO A 56 -12.46 -11.02 -13.82
CA PRO A 56 -13.65 -11.86 -13.87
C PRO A 56 -14.04 -12.46 -12.51
N GLU A 57 -13.06 -12.78 -11.67
CA GLU A 57 -13.27 -13.31 -10.33
C GLU A 57 -13.82 -12.26 -9.36
N GLU A 58 -13.36 -11.01 -9.45
CA GLU A 58 -13.85 -9.88 -8.64
C GLU A 58 -15.32 -9.60 -8.97
N LYS A 59 -15.68 -9.54 -10.26
CA LYS A 59 -17.07 -9.35 -10.70
C LYS A 59 -17.99 -10.47 -10.27
N ALA A 60 -17.50 -11.71 -10.23
CA ALA A 60 -18.30 -12.86 -9.82
C ALA A 60 -18.52 -12.92 -8.31
N ARG A 61 -17.54 -12.46 -7.51
CA ARG A 61 -17.59 -12.50 -6.05
C ARG A 61 -18.07 -11.19 -5.40
N GLY A 62 -18.06 -10.08 -6.14
CA GLY A 62 -18.41 -8.75 -5.61
C GLY A 62 -17.41 -8.21 -4.60
N ILE A 63 -16.15 -8.66 -4.65
CA ILE A 63 -15.08 -8.24 -3.74
C ILE A 63 -13.82 -7.92 -4.54
N THR A 64 -13.10 -6.87 -4.14
CA THR A 64 -11.76 -6.55 -4.64
C THR A 64 -10.76 -7.62 -4.19
N ILE A 65 -9.98 -8.13 -5.13
CA ILE A 65 -8.97 -9.17 -4.91
C ILE A 65 -7.59 -8.59 -5.18
N ASN A 66 -7.44 -7.94 -6.34
CA ASN A 66 -6.20 -7.33 -6.77
C ASN A 66 -6.16 -5.86 -6.37
N ILE A 67 -4.94 -5.33 -6.26
CA ILE A 67 -4.75 -3.88 -6.09
C ILE A 67 -5.07 -3.21 -7.43
N SER A 68 -5.89 -2.16 -7.39
CA SER A 68 -6.16 -1.34 -8.56
C SER A 68 -5.54 0.04 -8.41
N HIS A 69 -4.89 0.52 -9.46
CA HIS A 69 -4.22 1.83 -9.50
C HIS A 69 -5.01 2.77 -10.39
N VAL A 70 -5.49 3.87 -9.81
CA VAL A 70 -6.32 4.87 -10.49
C VAL A 70 -5.64 6.24 -10.42
N GLU A 71 -5.69 7.01 -11.50
CA GLU A 71 -5.09 8.34 -11.61
C GLU A 71 -6.19 9.40 -11.60
N TYR A 72 -6.02 10.45 -10.80
CA TYR A 72 -6.84 11.65 -10.84
C TYR A 72 -6.09 12.83 -10.22
N GLN A 73 -6.62 14.03 -10.39
CA GLN A 73 -5.98 15.27 -9.97
C GLN A 73 -7.01 16.23 -9.38
N THR A 74 -6.57 16.97 -8.37
CA THR A 74 -7.21 18.21 -7.94
C THR A 74 -6.50 19.39 -8.60
N GLU A 75 -6.91 20.62 -8.33
CA GLU A 75 -6.16 21.80 -8.78
C GLU A 75 -4.75 21.85 -8.14
N LYS A 76 -4.61 21.36 -6.90
CA LYS A 76 -3.39 21.43 -6.10
C LYS A 76 -2.39 20.32 -6.43
N ARG A 77 -2.87 19.08 -6.56
CA ARG A 77 -2.02 17.87 -6.58
C ARG A 77 -2.43 16.87 -7.64
N HIS A 78 -1.48 16.02 -7.98
CA HIS A 78 -1.71 14.82 -8.77
C HIS A 78 -1.69 13.60 -7.87
N TYR A 79 -2.69 12.72 -8.00
CA TYR A 79 -2.85 11.53 -7.18
C TYR A 79 -2.68 10.24 -7.98
N ALA A 80 -1.92 9.31 -7.41
CA ALA A 80 -2.05 7.89 -7.69
C ALA A 80 -2.83 7.26 -6.53
N HIS A 81 -4.00 6.68 -6.83
CA HIS A 81 -4.86 6.04 -5.85
C HIS A 81 -4.73 4.53 -5.93
N VAL A 82 -4.44 3.91 -4.78
CA VAL A 82 -4.35 2.46 -4.60
C VAL A 82 -5.63 1.96 -3.91
N ASP A 83 -6.51 1.28 -4.66
CA ASP A 83 -7.72 0.65 -4.10
C ASP A 83 -7.34 -0.70 -3.50
N ALA A 84 -7.34 -0.80 -2.16
CA ALA A 84 -6.87 -1.99 -1.47
C ALA A 84 -8.02 -2.92 -1.04
N PRO A 85 -7.85 -4.25 -1.11
CA PRO A 85 -8.90 -5.20 -0.74
C PRO A 85 -9.16 -5.20 0.77
N GLY A 86 -10.42 -5.36 1.17
CA GLY A 86 -10.85 -5.38 2.59
C GLY A 86 -11.15 -6.76 3.18
N HIS A 87 -11.11 -7.81 2.36
CA HIS A 87 -11.40 -9.17 2.81
C HIS A 87 -10.16 -9.79 3.48
N ALA A 88 -10.36 -10.53 4.57
CA ALA A 88 -9.27 -11.10 5.38
C ALA A 88 -8.29 -11.96 4.55
N ASP A 89 -8.82 -12.73 3.61
CA ASP A 89 -8.03 -13.60 2.73
C ASP A 89 -7.05 -12.84 1.81
N TYR A 90 -7.32 -11.56 1.52
CA TYR A 90 -6.53 -10.74 0.60
C TYR A 90 -5.70 -9.66 1.30
N ILE A 91 -5.54 -9.73 2.63
CA ILE A 91 -4.72 -8.77 3.39
C ILE A 91 -3.28 -8.68 2.86
N LYS A 92 -2.73 -9.75 2.27
CA LYS A 92 -1.39 -9.69 1.64
C LYS A 92 -1.31 -8.58 0.59
N ASN A 93 -2.35 -8.45 -0.22
CA ASN A 93 -2.42 -7.41 -1.25
C ASN A 93 -2.63 -6.04 -0.61
N MET A 94 -3.44 -5.94 0.45
CA MET A 94 -3.57 -4.69 1.20
C MET A 94 -2.23 -4.20 1.77
N ILE A 95 -1.42 -5.07 2.38
CA ILE A 95 -0.09 -4.71 2.92
C ILE A 95 0.80 -4.13 1.82
N THR A 96 0.83 -4.78 0.66
CA THR A 96 1.61 -4.31 -0.50
C THR A 96 1.10 -2.97 -1.03
N GLY A 97 -0.22 -2.74 -1.03
CA GLY A 97 -0.81 -1.46 -1.42
C GLY A 97 -0.52 -0.35 -0.40
N ALA A 98 -0.71 -0.63 0.89
CA ALA A 98 -0.51 0.34 1.97
C ALA A 98 0.94 0.82 2.08
N ALA A 99 1.93 -0.06 1.80
CA ALA A 99 3.34 0.33 1.73
C ALA A 99 3.64 1.41 0.67
N GLN A 100 2.70 1.66 -0.25
CA GLN A 100 2.83 2.67 -1.30
C GLN A 100 2.18 4.00 -0.94
N MET A 101 1.41 4.07 0.15
CA MET A 101 0.60 5.23 0.47
C MET A 101 1.41 6.29 1.24
N ASP A 102 1.38 7.53 0.76
CA ASP A 102 1.79 8.73 1.50
C ASP A 102 0.68 9.21 2.45
N GLY A 103 -0.54 8.71 2.27
CA GLY A 103 -1.63 8.82 3.23
C GLY A 103 -2.78 7.91 2.82
N ALA A 104 -3.62 7.49 3.76
CA ALA A 104 -4.73 6.59 3.47
C ALA A 104 -6.09 7.21 3.81
N ILE A 105 -7.11 6.83 3.04
CA ILE A 105 -8.52 7.09 3.32
C ILE A 105 -9.09 5.83 3.97
N LEU A 106 -9.35 5.89 5.28
CA LEU A 106 -10.02 4.84 6.01
C LEU A 106 -11.52 4.92 5.75
N VAL A 107 -12.07 3.93 5.05
CA VAL A 107 -13.49 3.85 4.72
C VAL A 107 -14.22 3.05 5.79
N VAL A 108 -15.12 3.72 6.50
CA VAL A 108 -15.95 3.12 7.57
C VAL A 108 -17.41 3.29 7.22
N ALA A 109 -18.19 2.21 7.15
CA ALA A 109 -19.62 2.33 6.96
C ALA A 109 -20.28 2.86 8.25
N ALA A 110 -21.06 3.92 8.14
CA ALA A 110 -21.83 4.51 9.23
C ALA A 110 -22.82 3.53 9.86
N THR A 111 -23.31 2.55 9.09
CA THR A 111 -24.24 1.51 9.56
C THR A 111 -23.58 0.47 10.46
N ASP A 112 -22.25 0.31 10.36
CA ASP A 112 -21.53 -0.84 10.93
C ASP A 112 -20.50 -0.39 11.97
N GLY A 113 -19.89 0.78 11.78
CA GLY A 113 -18.78 1.28 12.61
C GLY A 113 -17.46 0.53 12.41
N PRO A 114 -16.49 0.66 13.33
CA PRO A 114 -15.19 0.01 13.22
C PRO A 114 -15.25 -1.52 13.41
N MET A 115 -15.08 -2.24 12.30
CA MET A 115 -15.07 -3.70 12.24
C MET A 115 -13.65 -4.30 12.39
N PRO A 116 -13.49 -5.64 12.57
CA PRO A 116 -12.18 -6.26 12.81
C PRO A 116 -11.10 -5.89 11.78
N GLN A 117 -11.43 -5.92 10.48
CA GLN A 117 -10.50 -5.54 9.42
C GLN A 117 -10.24 -4.03 9.39
N THR A 118 -11.15 -3.17 9.86
CA THR A 118 -10.85 -1.75 10.06
C THR A 118 -9.68 -1.61 11.03
N ARG A 119 -9.71 -2.33 12.16
CA ARG A 119 -8.65 -2.33 13.17
C ARG A 119 -7.34 -2.90 12.61
N GLU A 120 -7.42 -4.05 11.94
CA GLU A 120 -6.24 -4.69 11.34
C GLU A 120 -5.60 -3.82 10.24
N HIS A 121 -6.40 -3.10 9.46
CA HIS A 121 -5.88 -2.21 8.41
C HIS A 121 -5.19 -0.98 8.97
N VAL A 122 -5.74 -0.34 10.02
CA VAL A 122 -5.10 0.81 10.67
C VAL A 122 -3.76 0.39 11.28
N LEU A 123 -3.75 -0.75 11.98
CA LEU A 123 -2.52 -1.33 12.54
C LEU A 123 -1.50 -1.61 11.43
N LEU A 124 -1.89 -2.30 10.36
CA LEU A 124 -0.98 -2.62 9.25
C LEU A 124 -0.47 -1.37 8.53
N ALA A 125 -1.32 -0.37 8.31
CA ALA A 125 -0.93 0.92 7.74
C ALA A 125 0.18 1.58 8.56
N ARG A 126 0.05 1.58 9.90
CA ARG A 126 1.10 2.06 10.81
C ARG A 126 2.40 1.28 10.64
N GLN A 127 2.33 -0.04 10.57
CA GLN A 127 3.53 -0.90 10.50
C GLN A 127 4.27 -0.77 9.18
N VAL A 128 3.55 -0.62 8.05
CA VAL A 128 4.17 -0.36 6.74
C VAL A 128 4.56 1.10 6.53
N GLY A 129 4.29 1.97 7.50
CA GLY A 129 4.80 3.34 7.53
C GLY A 129 3.92 4.38 6.83
N VAL A 130 2.62 4.12 6.69
CA VAL A 130 1.66 5.16 6.25
C VAL A 130 1.68 6.30 7.27
N PRO A 131 2.01 7.55 6.87
CA PRO A 131 2.26 8.62 7.83
C PRO A 131 0.98 9.33 8.28
N TYR A 132 -0.09 9.27 7.50
CA TYR A 132 -1.33 10.00 7.76
C TYR A 132 -2.56 9.19 7.32
N ILE A 133 -3.61 9.23 8.13
CA ILE A 133 -4.91 8.62 7.82
C ILE A 133 -6.01 9.66 8.06
N LEU A 134 -6.91 9.79 7.09
CA LEU A 134 -8.19 10.48 7.25
C LEU A 134 -9.34 9.51 6.99
N VAL A 135 -10.55 9.88 7.40
CA VAL A 135 -11.69 8.96 7.43
C VAL A 135 -12.77 9.43 6.48
N ALA A 136 -13.24 8.50 5.64
CA ALA A 136 -14.51 8.62 4.94
C ALA A 136 -15.55 7.80 5.71
N LEU A 137 -16.43 8.48 6.45
CA LEU A 137 -17.58 7.84 7.10
C LEU A 137 -18.64 7.65 6.01
N ASN A 138 -18.60 6.50 5.35
CA ASN A 138 -19.39 6.19 4.17
C ASN A 138 -20.76 5.61 4.53
N LYS A 139 -21.67 5.56 3.55
CA LYS A 139 -23.07 5.15 3.73
C LYS A 139 -23.83 6.02 4.74
N SER A 140 -23.43 7.29 4.89
CA SER A 140 -24.15 8.21 5.78
C SER A 140 -25.57 8.49 5.31
N ASP A 141 -25.90 8.25 4.03
CA ASP A 141 -27.26 8.32 3.50
C ASP A 141 -28.22 7.25 4.08
N MET A 142 -27.67 6.21 4.72
CA MET A 142 -28.42 5.12 5.33
C MET A 142 -28.73 5.36 6.82
N VAL A 143 -28.22 6.45 7.41
CA VAL A 143 -28.30 6.73 8.84
C VAL A 143 -28.93 8.10 9.06
N ASP A 144 -30.18 8.12 9.52
CA ASP A 144 -30.92 9.35 9.83
C ASP A 144 -30.62 9.88 11.26
N ASP A 145 -29.99 9.07 12.10
CA ASP A 145 -29.68 9.39 13.50
C ASP A 145 -28.30 10.04 13.64
N GLU A 146 -28.30 11.33 13.94
CA GLU A 146 -27.10 12.13 14.13
C GLU A 146 -26.26 11.65 15.32
N GLU A 147 -26.89 11.18 16.40
CA GLU A 147 -26.18 10.68 17.59
C GLU A 147 -25.40 9.40 17.26
N LEU A 148 -25.96 8.55 16.37
CA LEU A 148 -25.27 7.35 15.91
C LEU A 148 -24.05 7.70 15.04
N LEU A 149 -24.16 8.70 14.17
CA LEU A 149 -23.04 9.16 13.34
C LEU A 149 -21.91 9.73 14.19
N GLU A 150 -22.23 10.53 15.20
CA GLU A 150 -21.26 11.07 16.16
C GLU A 150 -20.60 9.95 16.97
N LEU A 151 -21.37 8.95 17.42
CA LEU A 151 -20.83 7.80 18.15
C LEU A 151 -19.83 7.01 17.29
N VAL A 152 -20.18 6.70 16.04
CA VAL A 152 -19.29 5.98 15.12
C VAL A 152 -18.03 6.79 14.84
N GLU A 153 -18.17 8.11 14.65
CA GLU A 153 -17.01 9.00 14.50
C GLU A 153 -16.09 8.92 15.71
N MET A 154 -16.62 9.01 16.93
CA MET A 154 -15.83 8.86 18.16
C MET A 154 -15.08 7.53 18.22
N GLU A 155 -15.73 6.41 17.92
CA GLU A 155 -15.09 5.10 17.92
C GLU A 155 -13.96 4.98 16.88
N VAL A 156 -14.11 5.61 15.70
CA VAL A 156 -13.05 5.64 14.69
C VAL A 156 -11.87 6.49 15.17
N ARG A 157 -12.13 7.64 15.79
CA ARG A 157 -11.07 8.50 16.35
C ARG A 157 -10.28 7.77 17.44
N GLU A 158 -10.96 7.09 18.35
CA GLU A 158 -10.32 6.25 19.38
C GLU A 158 -9.47 5.14 18.76
N LEU A 159 -9.96 4.50 17.69
CA LEU A 159 -9.19 3.48 16.97
C LEU A 159 -7.90 4.07 16.37
N LEU A 160 -7.97 5.22 15.70
CA LEU A 160 -6.78 5.88 15.15
C LEU A 160 -5.77 6.22 16.26
N SER A 161 -6.24 6.82 17.36
CA SER A 161 -5.41 7.16 18.52
C SER A 161 -4.77 5.92 19.16
N SER A 162 -5.48 4.78 19.21
CA SER A 162 -4.93 3.52 19.73
C SER A 162 -3.76 2.96 18.91
N GLN A 163 -3.56 3.43 17.68
CA GLN A 163 -2.53 2.99 16.75
C GLN A 163 -1.51 4.10 16.43
N ASP A 164 -1.38 5.08 17.34
CA ASP A 164 -0.48 6.24 17.24
C ASP A 164 -0.72 7.14 16.00
N PHE A 165 -1.94 7.16 15.47
CA PHE A 165 -2.39 8.20 14.55
C PHE A 165 -3.06 9.33 15.34
N ASP A 166 -3.10 10.53 14.74
CA ASP A 166 -3.75 11.70 15.33
C ASP A 166 -5.28 11.61 15.19
N GLY A 167 -5.91 10.73 15.96
CA GLY A 167 -7.36 10.51 15.91
C GLY A 167 -8.18 11.74 16.31
N ASP A 168 -7.64 12.60 17.17
CA ASP A 168 -8.33 13.81 17.64
C ASP A 168 -8.47 14.85 16.53
N ASN A 169 -7.46 14.99 15.65
CA ASN A 169 -7.45 16.00 14.59
C ASN A 169 -7.63 15.43 13.17
N ALA A 170 -7.61 14.11 12.99
CA ALA A 170 -7.85 13.50 11.68
C ALA A 170 -9.22 13.95 11.11
N PRO A 171 -9.29 14.42 9.85
CA PRO A 171 -10.56 14.73 9.22
C PRO A 171 -11.44 13.47 9.13
N VAL A 172 -12.70 13.62 9.54
CA VAL A 172 -13.75 12.62 9.35
C VAL A 172 -14.81 13.26 8.48
N VAL A 173 -14.91 12.80 7.24
CA VAL A 173 -15.84 13.36 6.26
C VAL A 173 -16.95 12.36 6.03
N ARG A 174 -18.19 12.78 6.28
CA ARG A 174 -19.40 11.98 6.04
C ARG A 174 -19.70 11.99 4.55
N VAL A 175 -19.83 10.81 3.98
CA VAL A 175 -20.02 10.65 2.53
C VAL A 175 -21.04 9.56 2.23
N SER A 176 -21.64 9.65 1.05
CA SER A 176 -22.29 8.52 0.39
C SER A 176 -21.65 8.32 -0.96
N ALA A 177 -20.70 7.39 -1.02
CA ALA A 177 -20.00 7.06 -2.26
C ALA A 177 -20.97 6.61 -3.35
N LEU A 178 -22.00 5.84 -3.00
CA LEU A 178 -22.98 5.34 -3.96
C LEU A 178 -23.82 6.50 -4.53
N LYS A 179 -24.38 7.36 -3.68
CA LYS A 179 -25.19 8.50 -4.15
C LYS A 179 -24.38 9.49 -4.97
N ALA A 180 -23.15 9.79 -4.55
CA ALA A 180 -22.23 10.61 -5.33
C ALA A 180 -21.95 10.01 -6.71
N LEU A 181 -21.74 8.69 -6.79
CA LEU A 181 -21.53 7.98 -8.05
C LEU A 181 -22.78 7.98 -8.94
N GLU A 182 -23.98 7.89 -8.35
CA GLU A 182 -25.28 8.03 -9.03
C GLU A 182 -25.55 9.46 -9.54
N GLY A 183 -24.72 10.44 -9.17
CA GLY A 183 -24.82 11.83 -9.61
C GLY A 183 -25.65 12.74 -8.68
N ASP A 184 -25.88 12.32 -7.44
CA ASP A 184 -26.46 13.20 -6.43
C ASP A 184 -25.52 14.36 -6.10
N ALA A 185 -26.01 15.59 -6.24
CA ALA A 185 -25.18 16.80 -6.10
C ALA A 185 -24.74 17.06 -4.66
N GLU A 186 -25.56 16.69 -3.66
CA GLU A 186 -25.23 16.88 -2.25
C GLU A 186 -24.10 15.94 -1.86
N TRP A 187 -24.24 14.66 -2.17
CA TRP A 187 -23.22 13.66 -1.87
C TRP A 187 -21.97 13.83 -2.74
N GLY A 188 -22.13 14.25 -4.00
CA GLY A 188 -21.02 14.65 -4.86
C GLY A 188 -20.18 15.76 -4.25
N LYS A 189 -20.81 16.73 -3.59
CA LYS A 189 -20.11 17.79 -2.85
C LYS A 189 -19.32 17.21 -1.67
N THR A 190 -19.88 16.32 -0.87
CA THR A 190 -19.15 15.72 0.27
C THR A 190 -17.91 14.93 -0.15
N VAL A 191 -17.96 14.26 -1.32
CA VAL A 191 -16.78 13.59 -1.90
C VAL A 191 -15.75 14.60 -2.40
N ALA A 192 -16.16 15.76 -2.90
CA ALA A 192 -15.24 16.84 -3.21
C ALA A 192 -14.61 17.42 -1.94
N ASP A 193 -15.40 17.64 -0.88
CA ASP A 193 -14.93 18.11 0.43
C ASP A 193 -13.94 17.10 1.06
N LEU A 194 -14.15 15.79 0.85
CA LEU A 194 -13.19 14.75 1.22
C LEU A 194 -11.85 14.94 0.51
N MET A 195 -11.86 15.25 -0.78
CA MET A 195 -10.63 15.50 -1.55
C MET A 195 -9.96 16.83 -1.20
N ASP A 196 -10.73 17.84 -0.80
CA ASP A 196 -10.20 19.08 -0.25
C ASP A 196 -9.51 18.81 1.11
N ALA A 197 -10.11 17.99 1.98
CA ALA A 197 -9.48 17.54 3.22
C ALA A 197 -8.20 16.73 2.96
N VAL A 198 -8.18 15.86 1.94
CA VAL A 198 -6.97 15.14 1.48
C VAL A 198 -5.87 16.14 1.05
N ASP A 199 -6.22 17.16 0.27
CA ASP A 199 -5.30 18.21 -0.18
C ASP A 199 -4.71 19.02 0.98
N GLU A 200 -5.48 19.26 2.04
CA GLU A 200 -5.07 20.08 3.19
C GLU A 200 -4.31 19.30 4.25
N SER A 201 -4.74 18.09 4.56
CA SER A 201 -4.26 17.34 5.74
C SER A 201 -3.11 16.38 5.45
N ILE A 202 -3.09 15.72 4.29
CA ILE A 202 -1.99 14.84 3.91
C ILE A 202 -0.79 15.72 3.53
N PRO A 203 0.36 15.60 4.22
CA PRO A 203 1.52 16.44 3.93
C PRO A 203 2.14 16.07 2.57
N ASP A 204 2.79 17.04 1.93
CA ASP A 204 3.59 16.74 0.75
C ASP A 204 4.76 15.83 1.16
N PRO A 205 4.92 14.68 0.50
CA PRO A 205 5.93 13.72 0.89
C PRO A 205 7.33 14.21 0.51
N VAL A 206 8.26 14.11 1.46
CA VAL A 206 9.68 14.37 1.21
C VAL A 206 10.27 13.17 0.47
N ARG A 207 10.59 13.35 -0.81
CA ARG A 207 11.11 12.29 -1.67
C ARG A 207 12.63 12.17 -1.54
N GLU A 208 13.13 10.96 -1.33
CA GLU A 208 14.56 10.70 -1.18
C GLU A 208 15.26 10.55 -2.55
N THR A 209 15.17 11.57 -3.40
CA THR A 209 15.68 11.53 -4.79
C THR A 209 17.20 11.46 -4.89
N ASP A 210 17.92 11.92 -3.87
CA ASP A 210 19.39 11.96 -3.86
C ASP A 210 20.04 10.62 -3.45
N LYS A 211 19.22 9.64 -3.03
CA LYS A 211 19.70 8.30 -2.66
C LYS A 211 19.85 7.40 -3.90
N PRO A 212 20.59 6.27 -3.79
CA PRO A 212 20.60 5.27 -4.84
C PRO A 212 19.21 4.74 -5.19
N PHE A 213 18.93 4.58 -6.48
CA PHE A 213 17.65 4.07 -6.98
C PHE A 213 17.28 2.72 -6.35
N LEU A 214 16.05 2.61 -5.87
CA LEU A 214 15.42 1.36 -5.44
C LEU A 214 13.92 1.43 -5.72
N MET A 215 13.41 0.42 -6.42
CA MET A 215 11.99 0.23 -6.69
C MET A 215 11.60 -1.23 -6.40
N PRO A 216 10.73 -1.49 -5.42
CA PRO A 216 10.22 -2.83 -5.18
C PRO A 216 9.32 -3.30 -6.32
N VAL A 217 9.44 -4.57 -6.70
CA VAL A 217 8.62 -5.16 -7.77
C VAL A 217 7.27 -5.58 -7.19
N GLU A 218 6.21 -4.97 -7.71
CA GLU A 218 4.83 -5.28 -7.38
C GLU A 218 4.23 -6.30 -8.35
N ASP A 219 4.36 -6.05 -9.66
CA ASP A 219 3.84 -6.93 -10.70
C ASP A 219 4.71 -6.89 -11.98
N VAL A 220 4.60 -7.93 -12.80
CA VAL A 220 5.40 -8.17 -14.00
C VAL A 220 4.52 -8.56 -15.18
N PHE A 221 4.57 -7.74 -16.23
CA PHE A 221 3.80 -7.92 -17.45
C PHE A 221 4.70 -8.10 -18.66
N THR A 222 4.20 -8.80 -19.68
CA THR A 222 4.84 -8.84 -21.00
C THR A 222 4.05 -7.96 -21.96
N ILE A 223 4.68 -6.96 -22.56
CA ILE A 223 4.11 -6.22 -23.67
C ILE A 223 4.60 -6.85 -24.98
N THR A 224 3.66 -7.43 -25.74
CA THR A 224 3.94 -8.03 -27.05
C THR A 224 4.69 -7.06 -27.95
N GLY A 225 5.87 -7.48 -28.43
CA GLY A 225 6.71 -6.67 -29.31
C GLY A 225 7.57 -5.60 -28.63
N ARG A 226 7.46 -5.40 -27.29
CA ARG A 226 8.33 -4.48 -26.54
C ARG A 226 9.22 -5.19 -25.51
N GLY A 227 8.67 -6.13 -24.74
CA GLY A 227 9.42 -6.87 -23.72
C GLY A 227 8.73 -6.90 -22.36
N THR A 228 9.51 -7.19 -21.32
CA THR A 228 9.04 -7.33 -19.93
C THR A 228 8.98 -5.96 -19.26
N VAL A 229 7.84 -5.65 -18.65
CA VAL A 229 7.62 -4.46 -17.84
C VAL A 229 7.49 -4.87 -16.39
N VAL A 230 8.32 -4.26 -15.55
CA VAL A 230 8.31 -4.42 -14.09
C VAL A 230 7.65 -3.19 -13.50
N THR A 231 6.63 -3.37 -12.68
CA THR A 231 5.87 -2.27 -12.08
C THR A 231 6.12 -2.16 -10.59
N GLY A 232 6.05 -0.93 -10.09
CA GLY A 232 6.09 -0.64 -8.66
C GLY A 232 6.28 0.84 -8.37
N ARG A 233 6.20 1.18 -7.09
CA ARG A 233 6.52 2.51 -6.57
C ARG A 233 8.02 2.67 -6.38
N VAL A 234 8.61 3.73 -6.92
CA VAL A 234 10.01 4.06 -6.63
C VAL A 234 10.13 4.47 -5.16
N GLU A 235 10.87 3.71 -4.35
CA GLU A 235 11.05 3.98 -2.92
C GLU A 235 12.01 5.15 -2.70
N ARG A 236 13.14 5.12 -3.41
CA ARG A 236 14.19 6.13 -3.31
C ARG A 236 14.97 6.29 -4.61
N GLY A 237 15.63 7.41 -4.75
CA GLY A 237 16.46 7.74 -5.89
C GLY A 237 15.68 8.09 -7.15
N VAL A 238 16.40 8.04 -8.26
CA VAL A 238 15.95 8.48 -9.58
C VAL A 238 16.46 7.48 -10.62
N ILE A 239 15.65 7.19 -11.64
CA ILE A 239 15.99 6.30 -12.75
C ILE A 239 15.73 6.99 -14.10
N ASN A 240 16.74 7.01 -14.95
CA ASN A 240 16.61 7.50 -16.32
C ASN A 240 16.45 6.37 -17.34
N VAL A 241 15.83 6.67 -18.47
CA VAL A 241 15.85 5.76 -19.62
C VAL A 241 17.29 5.55 -20.08
N ASN A 242 17.65 4.30 -20.37
CA ASN A 242 18.97 3.78 -20.71
C ASN A 242 19.96 3.65 -19.55
N GLU A 243 19.53 3.72 -18.29
CA GLU A 243 20.37 3.37 -17.15
C GLU A 243 20.39 1.86 -16.88
N ASP A 244 21.57 1.38 -16.45
CA ASP A 244 21.76 0.00 -16.01
C ASP A 244 21.30 -0.18 -14.57
N VAL A 245 20.63 -1.31 -14.31
CA VAL A 245 20.04 -1.69 -13.03
C VAL A 245 20.30 -3.16 -12.72
N GLU A 246 20.14 -3.50 -11.45
CA GLU A 246 20.16 -4.87 -10.95
C GLU A 246 18.78 -5.25 -10.40
N ILE A 247 18.35 -6.48 -10.67
CA ILE A 247 17.16 -7.10 -10.07
C ILE A 247 17.63 -8.10 -9.02
N VAL A 248 17.23 -7.86 -7.77
CA VAL A 248 17.78 -8.50 -6.57
C VAL A 248 16.67 -9.06 -5.67
N GLY A 249 16.93 -10.19 -5.00
CA GLY A 249 16.01 -10.84 -4.06
C GLY A 249 15.31 -12.08 -4.64
N ILE A 250 14.74 -12.90 -3.76
CA ILE A 250 14.07 -14.22 -3.96
C ILE A 250 14.97 -15.31 -4.56
N LYS A 251 15.80 -14.96 -5.54
CA LYS A 251 16.75 -15.81 -6.24
C LYS A 251 18.17 -15.50 -5.78
N ASP A 252 19.04 -16.51 -5.78
CA ASP A 252 20.45 -16.36 -5.37
C ASP A 252 21.27 -15.50 -6.36
N THR A 253 20.83 -15.42 -7.61
CA THR A 253 21.51 -14.67 -8.67
C THR A 253 20.90 -13.29 -8.86
N THR A 254 21.78 -12.28 -8.90
CA THR A 254 21.40 -10.93 -9.34
C THR A 254 21.34 -10.85 -10.86
N THR A 255 20.26 -10.30 -11.40
CA THR A 255 20.09 -10.12 -12.86
C THR A 255 20.44 -8.68 -13.23
N LYS A 256 21.40 -8.50 -14.14
CA LYS A 256 21.75 -7.19 -14.70
C LYS A 256 20.93 -6.90 -15.95
N THR A 257 20.40 -5.69 -16.06
CA THR A 257 19.64 -5.25 -17.24
C THR A 257 19.74 -3.73 -17.40
N THR A 258 19.17 -3.22 -18.48
CA THR A 258 19.07 -1.78 -18.77
C THR A 258 17.60 -1.41 -18.88
N VAL A 259 17.21 -0.30 -18.24
CA VAL A 259 15.87 0.29 -18.39
C VAL A 259 15.78 0.95 -19.76
N THR A 260 14.83 0.55 -20.59
CA THR A 260 14.65 1.06 -21.95
C THR A 260 13.40 1.92 -22.13
N GLY A 261 12.59 2.03 -21.08
CA GLY A 261 11.46 2.94 -21.02
C GLY A 261 10.94 3.05 -19.60
N VAL A 262 10.46 4.24 -19.25
CA VAL A 262 9.77 4.54 -18.00
C VAL A 262 8.38 5.06 -18.37
N GLU A 263 7.34 4.45 -17.80
CA GLU A 263 5.96 4.86 -18.04
C GLU A 263 5.20 4.97 -16.72
N MET A 264 4.26 5.92 -16.64
CA MET A 264 3.33 6.09 -15.52
C MET A 264 1.94 6.29 -16.09
N PHE A 265 0.95 5.49 -15.68
CA PHE A 265 -0.42 5.53 -16.21
C PHE A 265 -0.49 5.55 -17.76
N ARG A 266 0.31 4.71 -18.42
CA ARG A 266 0.45 4.62 -19.89
C ARG A 266 0.99 5.89 -20.59
N LYS A 267 1.47 6.87 -19.83
CA LYS A 267 2.16 8.07 -20.30
C LYS A 267 3.68 7.88 -20.19
N LEU A 268 4.42 8.39 -21.17
CA LEU A 268 5.89 8.29 -21.21
C LEU A 268 6.52 9.28 -20.23
N LEU A 269 7.53 8.83 -19.50
CA LEU A 269 8.40 9.66 -18.65
C LEU A 269 9.83 9.64 -19.20
N ASP A 270 10.51 10.78 -19.15
CA ASP A 270 11.96 10.84 -19.42
C ASP A 270 12.75 10.23 -18.25
N GLN A 271 12.20 10.33 -17.04
CA GLN A 271 12.81 9.92 -15.78
C GLN A 271 11.72 9.56 -14.76
N GLY A 272 11.95 8.47 -14.01
CA GLY A 272 11.20 8.11 -12.80
C GLY A 272 11.94 8.56 -11.55
N GLN A 273 11.23 8.95 -10.51
CA GLN A 273 11.80 9.42 -9.24
C GLN A 273 11.03 8.82 -8.06
N ALA A 274 11.66 8.87 -6.88
CA ALA A 274 11.05 8.46 -5.62
C ALA A 274 9.62 9.01 -5.48
N GLY A 275 8.68 8.11 -5.20
CA GLY A 275 7.26 8.38 -5.10
C GLY A 275 6.43 8.05 -6.33
N ASP A 276 7.02 7.86 -7.51
CA ASP A 276 6.21 7.54 -8.70
C ASP A 276 5.83 6.06 -8.74
N ASN A 277 4.59 5.77 -9.17
CA ASN A 277 4.16 4.44 -9.56
C ASN A 277 4.43 4.25 -11.05
N VAL A 278 5.51 3.53 -11.37
CA VAL A 278 6.02 3.40 -12.75
C VAL A 278 6.05 1.96 -13.23
N GLY A 279 5.94 1.79 -14.54
CA GLY A 279 6.36 0.61 -15.27
C GLY A 279 7.72 0.85 -15.92
N LEU A 280 8.70 0.00 -15.58
CA LEU A 280 10.03 -0.02 -16.18
C LEU A 280 10.09 -1.10 -17.25
N LEU A 281 10.30 -0.73 -18.51
CA LEU A 281 10.58 -1.68 -19.58
C LEU A 281 12.04 -2.11 -19.51
N VAL A 282 12.29 -3.39 -19.20
CA VAL A 282 13.65 -3.92 -19.00
C VAL A 282 14.13 -4.74 -20.20
N ARG A 283 15.41 -4.58 -20.56
CA ARG A 283 15.99 -5.21 -21.76
C ARG A 283 16.45 -6.64 -21.48
N GLY A 284 16.03 -7.57 -22.35
CA GLY A 284 16.62 -8.92 -22.40
C GLY A 284 16.28 -9.82 -21.22
N VAL A 285 15.32 -9.40 -20.38
CA VAL A 285 14.84 -10.15 -19.23
C VAL A 285 13.48 -10.74 -19.58
N LYS A 286 13.27 -12.04 -19.38
CA LYS A 286 11.95 -12.66 -19.62
C LYS A 286 11.06 -12.48 -18.40
N ARG A 287 9.74 -12.61 -18.60
CA ARG A 287 8.78 -12.52 -17.51
C ARG A 287 9.05 -13.57 -16.42
N GLU A 288 9.41 -14.81 -16.79
CA GLU A 288 9.75 -15.85 -15.80
C GLU A 288 11.04 -15.57 -14.98
N ASP A 289 11.89 -14.66 -15.46
CA ASP A 289 13.15 -14.33 -14.80
C ASP A 289 12.97 -13.28 -13.69
N VAL A 290 11.81 -12.61 -13.63
CA VAL A 290 11.48 -11.58 -12.62
C VAL A 290 10.16 -11.89 -11.94
N GLU A 291 10.09 -11.70 -10.63
CA GLU A 291 8.88 -11.93 -9.87
C GLU A 291 8.62 -10.86 -8.80
N ARG A 292 7.36 -10.79 -8.35
CA ARG A 292 6.95 -9.97 -7.19
C ARG A 292 7.82 -10.32 -5.98
N GLY A 293 8.18 -9.29 -5.22
CA GLY A 293 9.05 -9.45 -4.04
C GLY A 293 10.54 -9.32 -4.34
N GLN A 294 10.95 -9.19 -5.60
CA GLN A 294 12.28 -8.68 -5.94
C GLN A 294 12.31 -7.14 -5.87
N VAL A 295 13.49 -6.55 -5.98
CA VAL A 295 13.69 -5.10 -6.10
C VAL A 295 14.54 -4.79 -7.34
N VAL A 296 14.23 -3.69 -8.02
CA VAL A 296 15.10 -3.09 -9.05
C VAL A 296 15.93 -2.01 -8.37
N VAL A 297 17.26 -2.11 -8.45
CA VAL A 297 18.18 -1.23 -7.73
C VAL A 297 19.27 -0.67 -8.63
N LYS A 298 19.85 0.45 -8.20
CA LYS A 298 21.15 0.89 -8.72
C LYS A 298 22.18 -0.23 -8.47
N PRO A 299 23.02 -0.57 -9.46
CA PRO A 299 23.95 -1.70 -9.32
C PRO A 299 24.84 -1.58 -8.07
N GLY A 300 24.91 -2.66 -7.29
CA GLY A 300 25.76 -2.78 -6.11
C GLY A 300 25.30 -2.01 -4.86
N THR A 301 24.10 -1.42 -4.84
CA THR A 301 23.67 -0.57 -3.71
C THR A 301 22.79 -1.26 -2.67
N THR A 302 22.21 -2.41 -3.00
CA THR A 302 21.44 -3.24 -2.06
C THR A 302 21.71 -4.71 -2.39
N THR A 303 22.01 -5.50 -1.37
CA THR A 303 22.35 -6.92 -1.49
C THR A 303 21.26 -7.79 -0.88
N PRO A 304 21.08 -9.04 -1.36
CA PRO A 304 20.09 -9.94 -0.82
C PRO A 304 20.67 -10.76 0.34
N HIS A 305 19.90 -10.93 1.40
CA HIS A 305 20.33 -11.56 2.65
C HIS A 305 19.34 -12.61 3.12
N THR A 306 19.84 -13.61 3.84
CA THR A 306 19.05 -14.74 4.38
C THR A 306 19.00 -14.75 5.90
N GLU A 307 19.96 -14.13 6.58
CA GLU A 307 20.02 -14.14 8.04
C GLU A 307 20.17 -12.72 8.59
N PHE A 308 19.33 -12.36 9.56
CA PHE A 308 19.32 -11.04 10.18
C PHE A 308 18.90 -11.12 11.66
N GLU A 309 19.24 -10.09 12.42
CA GLU A 309 18.66 -9.78 13.73
C GLU A 309 17.64 -8.67 13.56
N GLY A 310 16.53 -8.74 14.31
CA GLY A 310 15.51 -7.70 14.29
C GLY A 310 14.84 -7.55 15.64
N SER A 311 14.36 -6.35 15.92
CA SER A 311 13.53 -6.06 17.08
C SER A 311 12.07 -6.13 16.67
N VAL A 312 11.25 -6.86 17.42
CA VAL A 312 9.85 -7.13 17.09
C VAL A 312 8.91 -6.87 18.26
N TYR A 313 7.76 -6.30 17.93
CA TYR A 313 6.57 -6.28 18.76
C TYR A 313 5.63 -7.41 18.33
N ILE A 314 5.16 -8.20 19.29
CA ILE A 314 4.24 -9.32 19.03
C ILE A 314 2.83 -8.87 19.41
N LEU A 315 1.93 -8.87 18.43
CA LEU A 315 0.57 -8.37 18.63
C LEU A 315 -0.18 -9.24 19.63
N SER A 316 -0.87 -8.58 20.57
CA SER A 316 -1.75 -9.22 21.54
C SER A 316 -3.02 -9.78 20.87
N LYS A 317 -3.80 -10.54 21.64
CA LYS A 317 -5.11 -11.04 21.21
C LYS A 317 -6.08 -9.91 20.84
N ASP A 318 -6.06 -8.84 21.63
CA ASP A 318 -7.01 -7.73 21.49
C ASP A 318 -6.71 -6.87 20.26
N GLU A 319 -5.46 -6.91 19.79
CA GLU A 319 -5.02 -6.30 18.52
C GLU A 319 -5.19 -7.24 17.31
N GLY A 320 -5.85 -8.39 17.48
CA GLY A 320 -6.07 -9.38 16.42
C GLY A 320 -4.91 -10.33 16.16
N GLY A 321 -3.87 -10.27 16.99
CA GLY A 321 -2.66 -11.08 16.90
C GLY A 321 -2.78 -12.49 17.49
N ARG A 322 -1.77 -12.89 18.26
CA ARG A 322 -1.66 -14.25 18.81
C ARG A 322 -2.50 -14.39 20.08
N HIS A 323 -3.03 -15.59 20.28
CA HIS A 323 -3.70 -16.00 21.53
C HIS A 323 -2.74 -16.76 22.46
N THR A 324 -1.69 -17.33 21.90
CA THR A 324 -0.74 -18.20 22.61
C THR A 324 0.70 -17.78 22.33
N PRO A 325 1.63 -18.05 23.26
CA PRO A 325 3.04 -17.79 23.04
C PRO A 325 3.60 -18.56 21.84
N PHE A 326 4.79 -18.16 21.38
CA PHE A 326 5.60 -18.97 20.48
C PHE A 326 6.99 -19.21 21.07
N PHE A 327 7.66 -20.22 20.52
CA PHE A 327 8.94 -20.74 21.00
C PHE A 327 9.99 -20.67 19.89
N ASN A 328 11.21 -21.07 20.21
CA ASN A 328 12.26 -21.31 19.22
C ASN A 328 11.79 -22.22 18.07
N ASN A 329 12.33 -21.97 16.88
CA ASN A 329 11.96 -22.63 15.61
C ASN A 329 10.54 -22.31 15.11
N TYR A 330 9.92 -21.25 15.61
CA TYR A 330 8.69 -20.71 15.04
C TYR A 330 8.88 -20.32 13.57
N ARG A 331 7.91 -20.65 12.70
CA ARG A 331 8.04 -20.52 11.22
C ARG A 331 6.95 -19.68 10.55
N PRO A 332 6.88 -18.38 10.83
CA PRO A 332 5.90 -17.50 10.21
C PRO A 332 6.33 -17.05 8.81
N GLN A 333 5.43 -16.32 8.14
CA GLN A 333 5.75 -15.53 6.95
C GLN A 333 6.20 -14.13 7.35
N PHE A 334 7.30 -13.66 6.77
CA PHE A 334 7.82 -12.30 6.91
C PHE A 334 7.50 -11.50 5.66
N TYR A 335 7.08 -10.24 5.85
CA TYR A 335 6.74 -9.33 4.77
C TYR A 335 7.72 -8.16 4.76
N PHE A 336 8.53 -8.07 3.73
CA PHE A 336 9.46 -6.96 3.48
C PHE A 336 9.02 -6.25 2.20
N ARG A 337 8.53 -5.01 2.29
CA ARG A 337 8.01 -4.30 1.10
C ARG A 337 6.97 -5.13 0.34
N THR A 338 7.29 -5.61 -0.86
CA THR A 338 6.44 -6.48 -1.70
C THR A 338 6.77 -7.97 -1.57
N THR A 339 7.81 -8.34 -0.82
CA THR A 339 8.28 -9.70 -0.59
C THR A 339 7.51 -10.36 0.55
N ASP A 340 6.97 -11.56 0.34
CA ASP A 340 6.59 -12.48 1.40
C ASP A 340 7.47 -13.74 1.38
N VAL A 341 8.07 -14.09 2.52
CA VAL A 341 9.02 -15.21 2.62
C VAL A 341 8.90 -15.90 3.98
N THR A 342 9.03 -17.22 4.00
CA THR A 342 9.04 -17.96 5.27
C THR A 342 10.37 -17.78 5.97
N GLY A 343 10.33 -17.53 7.29
CA GLY A 343 11.52 -17.44 8.12
C GLY A 343 11.44 -18.36 9.32
N VAL A 344 12.58 -18.78 9.84
CA VAL A 344 12.69 -19.53 11.10
C VAL A 344 13.22 -18.58 12.18
N VAL A 345 12.45 -18.42 13.25
CA VAL A 345 12.79 -17.56 14.39
C VAL A 345 13.64 -18.31 15.41
N THR A 346 14.71 -17.66 15.85
CA THR A 346 15.52 -18.03 17.01
C THR A 346 15.47 -16.89 18.03
N LEU A 347 15.05 -17.23 19.24
CA LEU A 347 14.95 -16.36 20.40
C LEU A 347 16.33 -16.18 21.07
N PRO A 348 16.54 -15.09 21.81
CA PRO A 348 17.76 -14.86 22.58
C PRO A 348 18.02 -15.96 23.60
N GLU A 349 19.30 -16.13 23.97
CA GLU A 349 19.67 -17.07 25.03
C GLU A 349 18.97 -16.70 26.34
N GLY A 350 18.38 -17.70 27.01
CA GLY A 350 17.59 -17.50 28.22
C GLY A 350 16.11 -17.15 27.98
N THR A 351 15.69 -16.89 26.74
CA THR A 351 14.26 -16.69 26.39
C THR A 351 13.65 -18.00 25.88
N GLU A 352 12.84 -18.65 26.70
CA GLU A 352 12.16 -19.90 26.31
C GLU A 352 10.97 -19.66 25.38
N MET A 353 10.18 -18.62 25.66
CA MET A 353 8.96 -18.28 24.94
C MET A 353 8.72 -16.78 24.91
N VAL A 354 7.95 -16.32 23.94
CA VAL A 354 7.54 -14.92 23.79
C VAL A 354 6.02 -14.85 23.86
N MET A 355 5.49 -13.97 24.71
CA MET A 355 4.06 -13.80 24.92
C MET A 355 3.47 -12.79 23.93
N PRO A 356 2.17 -12.92 23.57
CA PRO A 356 1.46 -11.87 22.86
C PRO A 356 1.47 -10.57 23.69
N GLY A 357 1.83 -9.45 23.05
CA GLY A 357 2.02 -8.13 23.68
C GLY A 357 3.48 -7.79 24.01
N ASP A 358 4.43 -8.73 23.86
CA ASP A 358 5.83 -8.50 24.19
C ASP A 358 6.59 -7.74 23.09
N ASN A 359 7.59 -6.97 23.52
CA ASN A 359 8.69 -6.54 22.67
C ASN A 359 9.89 -7.45 22.90
N THR A 360 10.51 -7.97 21.85
CA THR A 360 11.66 -8.87 21.95
C THR A 360 12.57 -8.74 20.73
N ASP A 361 13.84 -9.10 20.90
CA ASP A 361 14.76 -9.24 19.79
C ASP A 361 14.76 -10.67 19.27
N ILE A 362 14.87 -10.85 17.96
CA ILE A 362 14.89 -12.16 17.31
C ILE A 362 16.02 -12.25 16.30
N SER A 363 16.57 -13.46 16.13
CA SER A 363 17.35 -13.82 14.96
C SER A 363 16.49 -14.62 14.00
N VAL A 364 16.56 -14.32 12.71
CA VAL A 364 15.71 -14.92 11.69
C VAL A 364 16.55 -15.49 10.57
N LYS A 365 16.20 -16.70 10.14
CA LYS A 365 16.72 -17.33 8.93
C LYS A 365 15.62 -17.51 7.89
N LEU A 366 15.70 -16.77 6.80
CA LEU A 366 14.78 -16.83 5.67
C LEU A 366 15.08 -18.03 4.76
N ILE A 367 14.04 -18.60 4.16
CA ILE A 367 14.20 -19.73 3.21
C ILE A 367 14.72 -19.29 1.84
N GLN A 368 14.62 -17.99 1.53
CA GLN A 368 15.07 -17.36 0.29
C GLN A 368 15.73 -16.02 0.63
N PRO A 369 16.69 -15.56 -0.19
CA PRO A 369 17.40 -14.31 0.06
C PRO A 369 16.49 -13.11 -0.25
N VAL A 370 16.49 -12.09 0.60
CA VAL A 370 15.66 -10.88 0.46
C VAL A 370 16.54 -9.64 0.43
N ALA A 371 16.25 -8.71 -0.47
CA ALA A 371 16.92 -7.42 -0.52
C ALA A 371 16.57 -6.58 0.71
N MET A 372 17.52 -6.46 1.65
CA MET A 372 17.30 -5.77 2.91
C MET A 372 18.49 -4.87 3.27
N ASP A 373 18.18 -3.77 3.94
CA ASP A 373 19.14 -2.87 4.56
C ASP A 373 18.85 -2.84 6.08
N GLU A 374 19.85 -2.49 6.89
CA GLU A 374 19.61 -2.23 8.31
C GLU A 374 18.58 -1.11 8.49
N GLY A 375 17.65 -1.33 9.43
CA GLY A 375 16.54 -0.43 9.67
C GLY A 375 15.31 -0.66 8.78
N LEU A 376 15.32 -1.63 7.86
CA LEU A 376 14.12 -2.00 7.10
C LEU A 376 13.03 -2.54 8.03
N ARG A 377 11.80 -2.02 7.90
CA ARG A 377 10.63 -2.51 8.63
C ARG A 377 10.04 -3.75 7.96
N PHE A 378 9.43 -4.61 8.76
CA PHE A 378 8.74 -5.81 8.28
C PHE A 378 7.54 -6.17 9.16
N ALA A 379 6.60 -6.93 8.59
CA ALA A 379 5.49 -7.55 9.31
C ALA A 379 5.65 -9.07 9.38
N ILE A 380 5.12 -9.69 10.44
CA ILE A 380 5.10 -11.13 10.65
C ILE A 380 3.65 -11.60 10.59
N ARG A 381 3.36 -12.62 9.78
CA ARG A 381 2.02 -13.21 9.66
C ARG A 381 2.04 -14.72 9.79
N GLU A 382 0.99 -15.27 10.41
CA GLU A 382 0.74 -16.70 10.53
C GLU A 382 -0.78 -16.96 10.44
N GLY A 383 -1.18 -18.03 9.76
CA GLY A 383 -2.58 -18.47 9.75
C GLY A 383 -3.57 -17.42 9.25
N GLY A 384 -3.13 -16.55 8.32
CA GLY A 384 -3.95 -15.46 7.78
C GLY A 384 -4.06 -14.22 8.68
N ARG A 385 -3.34 -14.16 9.81
CA ARG A 385 -3.35 -13.02 10.73
C ARG A 385 -1.99 -12.36 10.85
N THR A 386 -1.99 -11.06 11.09
CA THR A 386 -0.79 -10.33 11.49
C THR A 386 -0.50 -10.63 12.95
N VAL A 387 0.70 -11.11 13.25
CA VAL A 387 1.08 -11.59 14.58
C VAL A 387 2.26 -10.82 15.18
N GLY A 388 2.98 -10.06 14.37
CA GLY A 388 4.10 -9.26 14.83
C GLY A 388 4.46 -8.17 13.82
N ALA A 389 5.19 -7.18 14.29
CA ALA A 389 5.81 -6.16 13.46
C ALA A 389 7.20 -5.86 13.98
N GLY A 390 8.13 -5.53 13.11
CA GLY A 390 9.50 -5.32 13.52
C GLY A 390 10.36 -4.56 12.54
N ARG A 391 11.63 -4.47 12.91
CA ARG A 391 12.65 -3.76 12.16
C ARG A 391 13.95 -4.55 12.17
N VAL A 392 14.60 -4.67 11.02
CA VAL A 392 15.94 -5.25 10.90
C VAL A 392 16.91 -4.36 11.67
N THR A 393 17.60 -4.92 12.65
CA THR A 393 18.60 -4.21 13.47
C THR A 393 20.01 -4.49 12.97
N LYS A 394 20.26 -5.68 12.41
CA LYS A 394 21.58 -6.09 11.93
C LYS A 394 21.47 -7.19 10.88
N ILE A 395 22.31 -7.10 9.85
CA ILE A 395 22.41 -8.15 8.82
C ILE A 395 23.54 -9.12 9.20
N LEU A 396 23.24 -10.43 9.15
CA LEU A 396 24.19 -11.48 9.50
C LEU A 396 24.77 -12.19 8.28
N LYS A 397 23.94 -12.41 7.24
CA LYS A 397 24.35 -13.12 6.02
C LYS A 397 23.55 -12.70 4.80
#